data_AF-A0A7W1UWE3-F1
#
_entry.id   AF-A0A7W1UWE3-F1
#
_cell.length_a   1.000
_cell.length_b   1.000
_cell.length_c   1.000
_cell.angle_alpha   90.00
_cell.angle_beta   90.00
_cell.angle_gamma   90.00
#
_symmetry.space_group_name_H-M   'P 1'
#
loop_
_entity.id
_entity.type
_entity.pdbx_description
1 polymer ?
#
loop_
_entity_poly.entity_id
_entity_poly.type
_entity_poly.pdbx_seq_one_letter_code
_entity_poly.pdbx_strand_id
1 'polypeptide(L)'
;RCQEVTRNALTEVFVQLQLADVDLAAIVLKPSMVLPGKGAPSASPDTVAAATVECLRATVPDTVPGITFLSGGQSPSSATEHLAAMVGLGGHPWTLSFSYGRAIQDDVLRTWGGDAAQSDAARAILLERVRANGTAALGRVGVAGSG
;
A
#
# COMPACT_ATOMS: atom_id res chain seq x y z
N ARG A 1 14.96 -7.62 9.04
CA ARG A 1 14.50 -8.94 8.56
C ARG A 1 13.40 -8.86 7.49
N CYS A 2 12.24 -8.23 7.73
CA CYS A 2 11.19 -8.14 6.68
C CYS A 2 11.72 -7.51 5.38
N GLN A 3 12.42 -6.37 5.46
CA GLN A 3 13.02 -5.70 4.30
C GLN A 3 13.93 -6.62 3.46
N GLU A 4 14.79 -7.39 4.13
CA GLU A 4 15.72 -8.34 3.50
C GLU A 4 14.97 -9.45 2.77
N VAL A 5 13.98 -10.06 3.43
CA VAL A 5 13.17 -11.13 2.84
C VAL A 5 12.35 -10.60 1.66
N THR A 6 11.75 -9.41 1.79
CA THR A 6 11.02 -8.76 0.68
C THR A 6 11.94 -8.48 -0.49
N ARG A 7 13.18 -8.02 -0.24
CA ARG A 7 14.17 -7.78 -1.30
C ARG A 7 14.45 -9.07 -2.06
N ASN A 8 14.80 -10.14 -1.34
CA ASN A 8 15.11 -11.43 -1.97
C ASN A 8 13.92 -11.99 -2.76
N ALA A 9 12.71 -11.89 -2.21
CA ALA A 9 11.50 -12.36 -2.88
C ALA A 9 11.21 -11.55 -4.16
N LEU A 10 11.29 -10.22 -4.11
CA LEU A 10 11.06 -9.38 -5.28
C LEU A 10 12.14 -9.56 -6.35
N THR A 11 13.41 -9.69 -5.95
CA THR A 11 14.49 -10.03 -6.89
C THR A 11 14.15 -11.30 -7.65
N GLU A 12 13.79 -12.38 -6.95
CA GLU A 12 13.46 -13.65 -7.58
C GLU A 12 12.22 -13.55 -8.47
N VAL A 13 11.17 -12.84 -8.04
CA VAL A 13 9.97 -12.61 -8.87
C VAL A 13 10.34 -11.98 -10.20
N PHE A 14 11.15 -10.91 -10.20
CA PHE A 14 11.52 -10.24 -11.45
C PHE A 14 12.48 -11.05 -12.31
N VAL A 15 13.35 -11.86 -11.72
CA VAL A 15 14.15 -12.85 -12.47
C VAL A 15 13.22 -13.84 -13.18
N GLN A 16 12.24 -14.41 -12.50
CA GLN A 16 11.32 -15.38 -13.09
C GLN A 16 10.42 -14.76 -14.16
N LEU A 17 9.95 -13.52 -13.96
CA LEU A 17 9.17 -12.80 -14.98
C LEU A 17 9.97 -12.55 -16.25
N GLN A 18 11.26 -12.19 -16.12
CA GLN A 18 12.15 -12.00 -17.27
C GLN A 18 12.43 -13.33 -18.00
N LEU A 19 12.69 -14.41 -17.26
CA LEU A 19 12.90 -15.74 -17.84
C LEU A 19 11.66 -16.26 -18.59
N ALA A 20 10.48 -15.86 -18.15
CA ALA A 20 9.20 -16.18 -18.77
C ALA A 20 8.79 -15.20 -19.90
N ASP A 21 9.68 -14.26 -20.27
CA ASP A 21 9.43 -13.26 -21.32
C ASP A 21 8.16 -12.41 -21.09
N VAL A 22 7.89 -12.07 -19.82
CA VAL A 22 6.75 -11.22 -19.46
C VAL A 22 7.04 -9.76 -19.80
N ASP A 23 6.13 -9.12 -20.53
CA ASP A 23 6.17 -7.68 -20.76
C ASP A 23 5.90 -6.91 -19.45
N LEU A 24 6.98 -6.41 -18.83
CA LEU A 24 6.91 -5.68 -17.58
C LEU A 24 6.19 -4.34 -17.69
N ALA A 25 6.02 -3.78 -18.89
CA ALA A 25 5.21 -2.58 -19.09
C ALA A 25 3.71 -2.86 -18.99
N ALA A 26 3.30 -4.13 -19.08
CA ALA A 26 1.90 -4.58 -19.07
C ALA A 26 1.47 -5.24 -17.75
N ILE A 27 2.27 -5.13 -16.69
CA ILE A 27 1.93 -5.71 -15.37
C ILE A 27 1.58 -4.66 -14.32
N VAL A 28 0.96 -5.12 -13.23
CA VAL A 28 0.83 -4.36 -11.99
C VAL A 28 1.40 -5.21 -10.86
N LEU A 29 2.31 -4.65 -10.07
CA LEU A 29 2.87 -5.35 -8.92
C LEU A 29 2.00 -5.11 -7.68
N LYS A 30 1.67 -6.18 -6.94
CA LYS A 30 0.96 -6.09 -5.65
C LYS A 30 1.79 -6.68 -4.51
N PRO A 31 2.73 -5.91 -3.94
CA PRO A 31 3.58 -6.37 -2.85
C PRO A 31 2.97 -6.02 -1.49
N SER A 32 3.48 -6.64 -0.43
CA SER A 32 3.34 -6.13 0.94
C SER A 32 4.24 -4.91 1.16
N MET A 33 3.84 -4.02 2.07
CA MET A 33 4.76 -3.03 2.66
C MET A 33 5.78 -3.72 3.57
N VAL A 34 6.94 -3.09 3.77
CA VAL A 34 7.96 -3.56 4.72
C VAL A 34 7.56 -3.14 6.12
N LEU A 35 7.12 -4.11 6.92
CA LEU A 35 6.53 -3.87 8.24
C LEU A 35 7.19 -4.74 9.32
N PRO A 36 7.19 -4.29 10.58
CA PRO A 36 7.38 -5.19 11.72
C PRO A 36 6.32 -6.30 11.73
N GLY A 37 6.67 -7.47 12.27
CA GLY A 37 5.69 -8.54 12.48
C GLY A 37 4.64 -8.15 13.52
N LYS A 38 3.47 -8.79 13.51
CA LYS A 38 2.32 -8.44 14.39
C LYS A 38 2.61 -8.45 15.90
N GLY A 39 3.63 -9.18 16.35
CA GLY A 39 4.05 -9.22 17.75
C GLY A 39 5.19 -8.27 18.11
N ALA A 40 5.71 -7.50 17.16
CA ALA A 40 6.77 -6.53 17.36
C ALA A 40 6.19 -5.12 17.55
N PRO A 41 6.95 -4.18 18.15
CA PRO A 41 6.56 -2.78 18.17
C PRO A 41 6.27 -2.23 16.77
N SER A 42 5.28 -1.35 16.67
CA SER A 42 4.98 -0.65 15.42
C SER A 42 6.15 0.25 15.00
N ALA A 43 6.27 0.47 13.69
CA ALA A 43 7.19 1.44 13.11
C ALA A 43 6.40 2.69 12.69
N SER A 44 7.09 3.84 12.63
CA SER A 44 6.48 5.06 12.11
C SER A 44 6.20 4.96 10.61
N PRO A 45 5.23 5.73 10.09
CA PRO A 45 4.98 5.79 8.64
C PRO A 45 6.22 6.07 7.81
N ASP A 46 7.06 7.01 8.24
CA ASP A 46 8.29 7.36 7.52
C ASP A 46 9.29 6.20 7.49
N THR A 47 9.42 5.45 8.60
CA THR A 47 10.29 4.27 8.67
C THR A 47 9.81 3.18 7.69
N VAL A 48 8.50 2.90 7.70
CA VAL A 48 7.88 1.93 6.79
C VAL A 48 8.05 2.39 5.34
N ALA A 49 7.82 3.66 5.06
CA ALA A 49 7.91 4.23 3.74
C ALA A 49 9.33 4.15 3.17
N ALA A 50 10.32 4.58 3.95
CA ALA A 50 11.73 4.53 3.55
C ALA A 50 12.17 3.09 3.27
N ALA A 51 11.91 2.16 4.19
CA ALA A 51 12.31 0.77 4.03
C ALA A 51 11.62 0.09 2.85
N THR A 52 10.34 0.42 2.60
CA THR A 52 9.57 -0.13 1.47
C THR A 52 10.08 0.42 0.15
N VAL A 53 10.18 1.74 0.00
CA VAL A 53 10.63 2.37 -1.25
C VAL A 53 12.08 2.00 -1.58
N GLU A 54 12.97 1.89 -0.59
CA GLU A 54 14.33 1.39 -0.80
C GLU A 54 14.34 -0.04 -1.35
N CYS A 55 13.47 -0.92 -0.82
CA CYS A 55 13.33 -2.28 -1.32
C CYS A 55 12.85 -2.30 -2.77
N LEU A 56 11.86 -1.47 -3.10
CA LEU A 56 11.32 -1.35 -4.46
C LEU A 56 12.38 -0.83 -5.44
N ARG A 57 13.10 0.24 -5.08
CA ARG A 57 14.20 0.80 -5.90
C ARG A 57 15.32 -0.19 -6.16
N ALA A 58 15.57 -1.11 -5.23
CA ALA A 58 16.60 -2.13 -5.40
C ALA A 58 16.14 -3.33 -6.27
N THR A 59 14.85 -3.50 -6.54
CA THR A 59 14.33 -4.78 -7.07
C THR A 59 13.31 -4.68 -8.20
N VAL A 60 12.54 -3.59 -8.28
CA VAL A 60 11.48 -3.41 -9.26
C VAL A 60 12.03 -2.61 -10.44
N PRO A 61 11.96 -3.11 -11.68
CA PRO A 61 12.36 -2.33 -12.86
C PRO A 61 11.45 -1.11 -13.09
N ASP A 62 12.02 -0.01 -13.57
CA ASP A 62 11.31 1.25 -13.87
C ASP A 62 10.25 1.10 -14.97
N THR A 63 10.33 0.02 -15.77
CA THR A 63 9.35 -0.30 -16.82
C THR A 63 7.99 -0.69 -16.25
N VAL A 64 7.92 -1.11 -14.99
CA VAL A 64 6.62 -1.42 -14.35
C VAL A 64 5.81 -0.13 -14.23
N PRO A 65 4.55 -0.07 -14.67
CA PRO A 65 3.79 1.18 -14.64
C PRO A 65 3.30 1.55 -13.23
N GLY A 66 2.98 0.55 -12.41
CA GLY A 66 2.36 0.79 -11.11
C GLY A 66 2.50 -0.33 -10.09
N ILE A 67 2.49 0.08 -8.83
CA ILE A 67 2.60 -0.76 -7.65
C ILE A 67 1.38 -0.48 -6.77
N THR A 68 0.56 -1.50 -6.53
CA THR A 68 -0.65 -1.38 -5.71
C THR A 68 -0.51 -2.24 -4.45
N PHE A 69 -0.32 -1.62 -3.29
CA PHE A 69 -0.01 -2.37 -2.07
C PHE A 69 -1.20 -3.16 -1.54
N LEU A 70 -0.94 -4.32 -0.91
CA LEU A 70 -1.91 -4.98 -0.04
C LEU A 70 -1.88 -4.39 1.37
N SER A 71 -3.00 -4.44 2.10
CA SER A 71 -3.07 -3.86 3.44
C SER A 71 -2.36 -4.69 4.52
N GLY A 72 -2.08 -5.97 4.28
CA GLY A 72 -1.18 -6.78 5.14
C GLY A 72 -1.68 -7.07 6.55
N GLY A 73 -2.94 -6.73 6.87
CA GLY A 73 -3.48 -6.84 8.24
C GLY A 73 -3.15 -5.64 9.14
N GLN A 74 -2.67 -4.55 8.55
CA GLN A 74 -2.65 -3.24 9.18
C GLN A 74 -4.07 -2.75 9.46
N SER A 75 -4.20 -1.82 10.40
CA SER A 75 -5.44 -1.05 10.53
C SER A 75 -5.70 -0.22 9.26
N PRO A 76 -6.96 0.18 9.00
CA PRO A 76 -7.29 1.07 7.89
C PRO A 76 -6.50 2.38 7.88
N SER A 77 -6.32 3.02 9.03
CA SER A 77 -5.57 4.29 9.16
C SER A 77 -4.09 4.10 8.84
N SER A 78 -3.43 3.12 9.46
CA SER A 78 -2.00 2.88 9.24
C SER A 78 -1.70 2.51 7.79
N ALA A 79 -2.55 1.72 7.13
CA ALA A 79 -2.37 1.41 5.71
C ALA A 79 -2.49 2.67 4.81
N THR A 80 -3.32 3.64 5.21
CA THR A 80 -3.48 4.92 4.50
C THR A 80 -2.27 5.83 4.76
N GLU A 81 -1.84 5.95 6.01
CA GLU A 81 -0.70 6.77 6.43
C GLU A 81 0.61 6.30 5.80
N HIS A 82 0.85 4.99 5.77
CA HIS A 82 2.05 4.43 5.14
C HIS A 82 2.07 4.67 3.63
N LEU A 83 0.92 4.53 2.95
CA LEU A 83 0.82 4.85 1.53
C LEU A 83 1.10 6.33 1.28
N ALA A 84 0.49 7.22 2.08
CA ALA A 84 0.70 8.66 1.96
C ALA A 84 2.18 9.03 2.15
N ALA A 85 2.85 8.47 3.17
CA ALA A 85 4.27 8.68 3.40
C ALA A 85 5.13 8.19 2.22
N MET A 86 4.85 7.01 1.65
CA MET A 86 5.57 6.51 0.47
C MET A 86 5.38 7.39 -0.76
N VAL A 87 4.16 7.83 -1.04
CA VAL A 87 3.86 8.74 -2.15
C VAL A 87 4.60 10.07 -1.93
N GLY A 88 4.59 10.58 -0.70
CA GLY A 88 5.25 11.83 -0.31
C GLY A 88 6.77 11.84 -0.45
N LEU A 89 7.44 10.68 -0.42
CA LEU A 89 8.89 10.60 -0.69
C LEU A 89 9.26 11.02 -2.12
N GLY A 90 8.34 10.82 -3.08
CA GLY A 90 8.53 11.19 -4.48
C GLY A 90 9.74 10.54 -5.18
N GLY A 91 9.97 10.97 -6.42
CA GLY A 91 11.13 10.56 -7.23
C GLY A 91 11.20 9.06 -7.54
N HIS A 92 10.09 8.33 -7.42
CA HIS A 92 9.95 6.95 -7.88
C HIS A 92 9.35 6.95 -9.29
N PRO A 93 9.76 6.02 -10.18
CA PRO A 93 9.27 5.93 -11.55
C PRO A 93 7.90 5.25 -11.66
N TRP A 94 7.49 4.49 -10.62
CA TRP A 94 6.21 3.79 -10.57
C TRP A 94 5.11 4.66 -9.96
N THR A 95 3.87 4.48 -10.44
CA THR A 95 2.72 4.96 -9.69
C THR A 95 2.51 4.11 -8.44
N LEU A 96 2.47 4.72 -7.26
CA LEU A 96 2.14 4.03 -6.00
C LEU A 96 0.67 4.20 -5.66
N SER A 97 -0.04 3.10 -5.40
CA SER A 97 -1.47 3.11 -5.07
C SER A 97 -1.85 1.94 -4.15
N PHE A 98 -3.13 1.72 -3.92
CA PHE A 98 -3.66 0.71 -3.00
C PHE A 98 -4.46 -0.39 -3.73
N SER A 99 -4.33 -1.62 -3.25
CA SER A 99 -5.18 -2.77 -3.59
C SER A 99 -5.60 -3.46 -2.28
N TYR A 100 -6.41 -2.73 -1.49
CA TYR A 100 -6.78 -3.12 -0.14
C TYR A 100 -8.12 -3.86 -0.11
N GLY A 101 -8.13 -5.02 0.56
CA GLY A 101 -9.37 -5.70 0.95
C GLY A 101 -9.79 -5.23 2.34
N ARG A 102 -9.27 -5.90 3.38
CA ARG A 102 -9.60 -5.68 4.79
C ARG A 102 -9.57 -4.23 5.26
N ALA A 103 -8.55 -3.46 4.86
CA ALA A 103 -8.43 -2.05 5.26
C ALA A 103 -9.52 -1.13 4.68
N ILE A 104 -10.27 -1.57 3.67
CA ILE A 104 -11.43 -0.86 3.13
C ILE A 104 -12.73 -1.49 3.64
N GLN A 105 -12.80 -2.82 3.70
CA GLN A 105 -14.08 -3.53 3.80
C GLN A 105 -14.43 -4.01 5.22
N ASP A 106 -13.47 -4.22 6.14
CA ASP A 106 -13.78 -4.90 7.41
C ASP A 106 -14.75 -4.10 8.30
N ASP A 107 -14.53 -2.80 8.44
CA ASP A 107 -15.43 -1.94 9.23
C ASP A 107 -16.78 -1.71 8.53
N VAL A 108 -16.78 -1.72 7.18
CA VAL A 108 -18.00 -1.62 6.37
C VAL A 108 -18.88 -2.85 6.58
N LEU A 109 -18.29 -4.04 6.47
CA LEU A 109 -19.00 -5.30 6.66
C LEU A 109 -19.50 -5.46 8.10
N ARG A 110 -18.70 -5.04 9.09
CA ARG A 110 -19.10 -5.07 10.51
C ARG A 110 -20.26 -4.13 10.80
N THR A 111 -20.25 -2.93 10.21
CA THR A 111 -21.32 -1.95 10.39
C THR A 111 -22.59 -2.38 9.69
N TRP A 112 -22.47 -2.90 8.47
CA TRP A 112 -23.62 -3.38 7.71
C TRP A 112 -24.28 -4.59 8.38
N GLY A 113 -23.49 -5.59 8.78
CA GLY A 113 -24.00 -6.77 9.50
C GLY A 113 -25.04 -7.60 8.75
N GLY A 114 -25.25 -7.35 7.45
CA GLY A 114 -26.35 -7.93 6.67
C GLY A 114 -27.70 -7.22 6.85
N ASP A 115 -27.76 -6.13 7.64
CA ASP A 115 -28.97 -5.36 7.90
C ASP A 115 -29.13 -4.21 6.89
N ALA A 116 -30.21 -4.24 6.12
CA ALA A 116 -30.53 -3.20 5.15
C ALA A 116 -30.67 -1.82 5.80
N ALA A 117 -31.10 -1.72 7.06
CA ALA A 117 -31.21 -0.47 7.78
C ALA A 117 -29.84 0.17 8.07
N GLN A 118 -28.74 -0.60 8.08
CA GLN A 118 -27.37 -0.10 8.29
C GLN A 118 -26.66 0.29 6.99
N SER A 119 -27.33 0.18 5.83
CA SER A 119 -26.70 0.38 4.51
C SER A 119 -26.06 1.76 4.37
N ASP A 120 -26.73 2.82 4.83
CA ASP A 120 -26.22 4.19 4.71
C ASP A 120 -25.01 4.43 5.62
N ALA A 121 -25.04 3.90 6.85
CA ALA A 121 -23.91 3.97 7.77
C ALA A 121 -22.68 3.22 7.23
N ALA A 122 -22.87 2.01 6.71
CA ALA A 122 -21.80 1.23 6.09
C ALA A 122 -21.24 1.93 4.82
N ARG A 123 -22.10 2.52 4.00
CA ARG A 123 -21.70 3.29 2.80
C ARG A 123 -20.89 4.53 3.17
N ALA A 124 -21.25 5.22 4.26
CA ALA A 124 -20.50 6.37 4.74
C ALA A 124 -19.05 6.00 5.10
N ILE A 125 -18.86 4.87 5.81
CA ILE A 125 -17.54 4.34 6.15
C ILE A 125 -16.77 3.96 4.90
N LEU A 126 -17.39 3.25 3.95
CA LEU A 126 -16.75 2.87 2.69
C LEU A 126 -16.24 4.11 1.95
N LEU A 127 -17.08 5.13 1.83
CA LEU A 127 -16.77 6.37 1.13
C LEU A 127 -15.62 7.13 1.81
N GLU A 128 -15.62 7.20 3.14
CA GLU A 128 -14.52 7.77 3.92
C GLU A 128 -13.20 7.04 3.61
N ARG A 129 -13.19 5.70 3.69
CA ARG A 129 -11.99 4.89 3.45
C ARG A 129 -11.49 5.01 2.02
N VAL A 130 -12.37 4.96 1.02
CA VAL A 130 -11.97 5.12 -0.39
C VAL A 130 -11.42 6.52 -0.65
N ARG A 131 -12.03 7.57 -0.10
CA ARG A 131 -11.54 8.95 -0.23
C ARG A 131 -10.19 9.13 0.43
N ALA A 132 -9.99 8.63 1.65
CA ALA A 132 -8.73 8.75 2.37
C ALA A 132 -7.58 8.09 1.58
N ASN A 133 -7.79 6.86 1.10
CA ASN A 133 -6.82 6.14 0.28
C ASN A 133 -6.58 6.80 -1.08
N GLY A 134 -7.62 7.35 -1.71
CA GLY A 134 -7.49 8.13 -2.96
C GLY A 134 -6.66 9.39 -2.77
N THR A 135 -6.89 10.13 -1.68
CA THR A 135 -6.10 11.31 -1.32
C THR A 135 -4.63 10.95 -1.05
N ALA A 136 -4.38 9.83 -0.35
CA ALA A 136 -3.03 9.30 -0.13
C ALA A 136 -2.31 8.96 -1.45
N ALA A 137 -2.97 8.19 -2.33
CA ALA A 137 -2.41 7.81 -3.64
C ALA A 137 -2.12 9.02 -4.55
N LEU A 138 -2.89 10.10 -4.42
CA LEU A 138 -2.69 11.34 -5.19
C LEU A 138 -1.67 12.30 -4.55
N GLY A 139 -1.07 11.95 -3.41
CA GLY A 139 -0.15 12.84 -2.68
C GLY A 139 -0.83 14.11 -2.14
N ARG A 140 -2.15 14.07 -1.92
CA ARG A 140 -2.96 15.22 -1.49
C ARG A 140 -3.23 15.24 0.01
N VAL A 141 -2.57 14.37 0.78
CA VAL A 141 -2.66 14.39 2.24
C VAL A 141 -1.85 15.60 2.69
N GLY A 142 -2.54 16.59 3.25
CA GLY A 142 -1.90 17.84 3.65
C GLY A 142 -0.73 17.59 4.59
N VAL A 143 0.45 18.03 4.18
CA VAL A 143 1.51 18.40 5.12
C VAL A 143 0.90 19.53 5.95
N ALA A 144 0.52 19.25 7.20
CA ALA A 144 0.34 20.32 8.17
C ALA A 144 1.67 21.07 8.19
N GLY A 145 1.65 22.30 7.67
CA GLY A 145 2.83 23.02 7.25
C GLY A 145 3.89 23.14 8.33
N SER A 146 5.13 22.86 7.98
CA SER A 146 6.29 23.50 8.58
C SER A 146 6.42 24.89 7.94
N GLY A 147 5.75 25.86 8.56
CA GLY A 147 6.10 27.29 8.48
C GLY A 147 6.72 27.71 9.79
#